data_AF-A0A812G6M8-F1
#
_entry.id   AF-A0A812G6M8-F1
#
_cell.length_a   1.000
_cell.length_b   1.000
_cell.length_c   1.000
_cell.angle_alpha   90.00
_cell.angle_beta   90.00
_cell.angle_gamma   90.00
#
_symmetry.space_group_name_H-M   'P 1'
#
loop_
_entity.id
_entity.type
_entity.pdbx_description
1 polymer ?
#
loop_
_entity_poly.entity_id
_entity_poly.type
_entity_poly.pdbx_seq_one_letter_code
_entity_poly.pdbx_strand_id
1 'polypeptide(L)'
;MVIPIPSVPMPDGPLPEECQENVKRLKWSIISMIFFGCGRAACAIALGAVSFDFFALLNLFISIVMGTFLLKDDAHLKNFYKCLADSICQPCADSGQGGMQCLMPFLIMTVLNVLLDFIQRMPFFGIMPYGLFLAGSLIAQAAAVYFSWGIYQQIRTPRGDVEMSGGYNYDRVNRADAPPQQGFLDGRAEATQGGGFNVFQGQGQRLGS
;
A
#
# COMPACT_ATOMS: atom_id res chain seq x y z
N MET A 1 -16.11 -6.95 12.63
CA MET A 1 -15.80 -8.13 11.78
C MET A 1 -15.13 -7.60 10.52
N VAL A 2 -13.83 -7.84 10.36
CA VAL A 2 -13.10 -7.45 9.15
C VAL A 2 -13.24 -8.62 8.19
N ILE A 3 -13.88 -8.42 7.04
CA ILE A 3 -13.91 -9.43 5.98
C ILE A 3 -12.49 -9.48 5.40
N PRO A 4 -11.77 -10.61 5.52
CA PRO A 4 -10.45 -10.72 4.90
C PRO A 4 -10.63 -10.58 3.39
N ILE A 5 -10.11 -9.48 2.84
CA ILE A 5 -10.02 -9.32 1.39
C ILE A 5 -9.01 -10.37 0.92
N PRO A 6 -9.34 -11.25 -0.03
CA PRO A 6 -8.41 -12.25 -0.53
C PRO A 6 -7.15 -11.55 -1.04
N SER A 7 -6.01 -11.88 -0.44
CA SER A 7 -4.71 -11.38 -0.90
C SER A 7 -4.46 -11.92 -2.30
N VAL A 8 -4.31 -11.03 -3.28
CA VAL A 8 -3.90 -11.43 -4.63
C VAL A 8 -2.52 -12.07 -4.53
N PRO A 9 -2.34 -13.33 -4.95
CA PRO A 9 -1.04 -13.98 -4.89
C PRO A 9 -0.06 -13.16 -5.75
N MET A 10 0.98 -12.62 -5.12
CA MET A 10 2.05 -11.96 -5.86
C MET A 10 2.96 -13.05 -6.45
N PRO A 11 3.41 -12.90 -7.71
CA PRO A 11 4.41 -13.80 -8.26
C PRO A 11 5.70 -13.72 -7.45
N ASP A 12 6.20 -14.86 -6.95
CA ASP A 12 7.49 -14.95 -6.21
C ASP A 12 8.74 -14.82 -7.11
N GLY A 13 8.58 -14.23 -8.31
CA GLY A 13 9.64 -14.07 -9.31
C GLY A 13 10.21 -12.65 -9.36
N PRO A 14 11.40 -12.47 -9.98
CA PRO A 14 11.91 -11.13 -10.26
C PRO A 14 10.89 -10.34 -11.10
N LEU A 15 10.61 -9.10 -10.70
CA LEU A 15 9.65 -8.25 -11.43
C LEU A 15 10.11 -8.08 -12.88
N PRO A 16 9.18 -8.21 -13.85
CA PRO A 16 9.50 -7.99 -15.27
C PRO A 16 10.10 -6.59 -15.47
N GLU A 17 11.02 -6.46 -16.42
CA GLU A 17 11.80 -5.22 -16.65
C GLU A 17 10.89 -4.00 -16.87
N GLU A 18 9.74 -4.18 -17.53
CA GLU A 18 8.74 -3.12 -17.75
C GLU A 18 8.13 -2.59 -16.43
N CYS A 19 7.96 -3.47 -15.44
CA CYS A 19 7.45 -3.08 -14.13
C CYS A 19 8.52 -2.32 -13.34
N GLN A 20 9.80 -2.72 -13.47
CA GLN A 20 10.90 -2.01 -12.83
C GLN A 20 11.02 -0.57 -13.32
N GLU A 21 10.77 -0.30 -14.60
CA GLU A 21 10.77 1.07 -15.11
C GLU A 21 9.65 1.92 -14.50
N ASN A 22 8.43 1.36 -14.41
CA ASN A 22 7.30 2.05 -13.79
C ASN A 22 7.52 2.29 -12.30
N VAL A 23 8.16 1.36 -11.58
CA VAL A 23 8.54 1.53 -10.17
C VAL A 23 9.56 2.67 -10.02
N LYS A 24 10.55 2.79 -10.91
CA LYS A 24 11.48 3.93 -10.92
C LYS A 24 10.77 5.26 -11.16
N ARG A 25 9.78 5.31 -12.04
CA ARG A 25 8.96 6.51 -12.28
C ARG A 25 8.09 6.85 -11.08
N LEU A 26 7.49 5.84 -10.45
CA LEU A 26 6.69 5.98 -9.23
C LEU A 26 7.52 6.55 -8.07
N LYS A 27 8.78 6.14 -7.93
CA LYS A 27 9.74 6.71 -6.96
C LYS A 27 9.93 8.20 -7.11
N TRP A 28 10.21 8.67 -8.33
CA TRP A 28 10.33 10.11 -8.59
C TRP A 28 9.03 10.85 -8.31
N SER A 29 7.89 10.22 -8.59
CA SER A 29 6.57 10.76 -8.25
C SER A 29 6.40 10.94 -6.74
N ILE A 30 6.75 9.94 -5.92
CA ILE A 30 6.63 10.01 -4.45
C ILE A 30 7.59 11.06 -3.87
N ILE A 31 8.83 11.14 -4.36
CA ILE A 31 9.77 12.19 -3.95
C ILE A 31 9.21 13.58 -4.27
N SER A 32 8.61 13.76 -5.45
CA SER A 32 7.96 15.02 -5.82
C SER A 32 6.76 15.33 -4.92
N MET A 33 5.96 14.32 -4.54
CA MET A 33 4.84 14.49 -3.61
C MET A 33 5.32 14.96 -2.23
N ILE A 34 6.44 14.43 -1.73
CA ILE A 34 7.05 14.88 -0.47
C ILE A 34 7.47 16.34 -0.59
N PHE A 35 8.20 16.70 -1.66
CA PHE A 35 8.66 18.07 -1.88
C PHE A 35 7.50 19.07 -1.96
N PHE A 36 6.49 18.79 -2.78
CA PHE A 36 5.32 19.67 -2.91
C PHE A 36 4.45 19.67 -1.65
N GLY A 37 4.35 18.54 -0.93
CA GLY A 37 3.64 18.44 0.33
C GLY A 37 4.28 19.31 1.42
N CYS A 38 5.61 19.25 1.56
CA CYS A 38 6.35 20.12 2.47
C CYS A 38 6.23 21.60 2.08
N GLY A 39 6.35 21.93 0.79
CA GLY A 39 6.17 23.30 0.30
C GLY A 39 4.77 23.85 0.58
N ARG A 40 3.74 23.04 0.32
CA ARG A 40 2.34 23.37 0.62
C ARG A 40 2.12 23.58 2.12
N ALA A 41 2.67 22.71 2.97
CA ALA A 41 2.59 22.87 4.42
C ALA A 41 3.26 24.17 4.90
N ALA A 42 4.46 24.48 4.39
CA ALA A 42 5.16 25.72 4.73
C ALA A 42 4.37 26.96 4.29
N CYS A 43 3.81 26.98 3.08
CA CYS A 43 2.94 28.06 2.62
C CYS A 43 1.65 28.18 3.44
N ALA A 44 1.03 27.07 3.82
CA ALA A 44 -0.18 27.07 4.65
C ALA A 44 0.08 27.66 6.05
N ILE A 45 1.26 27.36 6.64
CA ILE A 45 1.72 27.95 7.89
C ILE A 45 1.95 29.46 7.73
N ALA A 46 2.64 29.88 6.66
CA ALA A 46 2.91 31.29 6.39
C ALA A 46 1.63 32.12 6.18
N LEU A 47 0.59 31.51 5.58
CA LEU A 47 -0.72 32.15 5.35
C LEU A 47 -1.67 32.05 6.55
N GLY A 48 -1.31 31.33 7.61
CA GLY A 48 -2.19 31.09 8.77
C GLY A 48 -3.42 30.23 8.45
N ALA A 49 -3.43 29.52 7.32
CA ALA A 49 -4.55 28.70 6.84
C ALA A 49 -4.43 27.21 7.20
N VAL A 50 -3.60 26.87 8.19
CA VAL A 50 -3.27 25.49 8.56
C VAL A 50 -4.51 24.67 8.92
N SER A 51 -5.50 25.26 9.58
CA SER A 51 -6.73 24.54 9.98
C SER A 51 -7.54 24.03 8.79
N PHE A 52 -7.63 24.82 7.72
CA PHE A 52 -8.29 24.41 6.47
C PHE A 52 -7.45 23.37 5.71
N ASP A 53 -6.13 23.39 5.90
CA ASP A 53 -5.17 22.54 5.19
C ASP A 53 -4.85 21.22 5.89
N PHE A 54 -5.13 21.14 7.18
CA PHE A 54 -4.71 20.04 8.02
C PHE A 54 -5.20 18.68 7.51
N PHE A 55 -6.48 18.56 7.17
CA PHE A 55 -7.04 17.29 6.71
C PHE A 55 -6.43 16.84 5.38
N ALA A 56 -6.24 17.78 4.44
CA ALA A 56 -5.63 17.45 3.15
C ALA A 56 -4.14 17.12 3.27
N LEU A 57 -3.40 17.83 4.12
CA LEU A 57 -1.99 17.54 4.42
C LEU A 57 -1.84 16.17 5.10
N LEU A 58 -2.72 15.83 6.04
CA LEU A 58 -2.74 14.53 6.69
C LEU A 58 -3.02 13.42 5.67
N ASN A 59 -3.98 13.64 4.77
CA ASN A 59 -4.34 12.67 3.76
C ASN A 59 -3.23 12.46 2.73
N LEU A 60 -2.59 13.55 2.28
CA LEU A 60 -1.38 13.52 1.46
C LEU A 60 -0.24 12.78 2.18
N PHE A 61 -0.06 13.02 3.47
CA PHE A 61 0.95 12.34 4.29
C PHE A 61 0.70 10.83 4.35
N ILE A 62 -0.54 10.38 4.54
CA ILE A 62 -0.89 8.95 4.50
C ILE A 62 -0.57 8.34 3.13
N SER A 63 -0.89 9.02 2.03
CA SER A 63 -0.49 8.58 0.68
C SER A 63 1.03 8.46 0.55
N ILE A 64 1.80 9.44 1.02
CA ILE A 64 3.27 9.40 1.00
C ILE A 64 3.80 8.20 1.78
N VAL A 65 3.27 7.97 2.98
CA VAL A 65 3.68 6.83 3.82
C VAL A 65 3.41 5.52 3.10
N MET A 66 2.20 5.31 2.58
CA MET A 66 1.85 4.11 1.81
C MET A 66 2.74 3.93 0.57
N GLY A 67 3.03 5.01 -0.16
CA GLY A 67 3.97 4.98 -1.28
C GLY A 67 5.39 4.63 -0.86
N THR A 68 5.82 5.06 0.33
CA THR A 68 7.14 4.72 0.87
C THR A 68 7.23 3.23 1.23
N PHE A 69 6.17 2.65 1.81
CA PHE A 69 6.07 1.21 2.08
C PHE A 69 6.11 0.37 0.79
N LEU A 70 5.54 0.88 -0.30
CA LEU A 70 5.58 0.26 -1.62
C LEU A 70 7.02 0.21 -2.16
N LEU A 71 7.84 1.22 -1.86
CA LEU A 71 9.23 1.35 -2.30
C LEU A 71 10.26 0.94 -1.22
N LYS A 72 9.94 -0.04 -0.37
CA LYS A 72 10.82 -0.48 0.73
C LYS A 72 12.23 -0.90 0.27
N ASP A 73 12.34 -1.41 -0.96
CA ASP A 73 13.58 -1.93 -1.54
C ASP A 73 14.50 -0.83 -2.10
N ASP A 74 14.04 0.43 -2.13
CA ASP A 74 14.84 1.56 -2.63
C ASP A 74 15.88 2.06 -1.62
N ALA A 75 17.14 2.10 -2.04
CA ALA A 75 18.26 2.56 -1.21
C ALA A 75 18.09 4.00 -0.68
N HIS A 76 17.46 4.90 -1.46
CA HIS A 76 17.24 6.29 -1.05
C HIS A 76 16.13 6.45 0.00
N LEU A 77 15.14 5.56 0.00
CA LEU A 77 14.00 5.63 0.93
C LEU A 77 14.18 4.73 2.15
N LYS A 78 15.20 3.87 2.18
CA LYS A 78 15.45 2.93 3.28
C LYS A 78 15.50 3.58 4.67
N ASN A 79 16.16 4.73 4.80
CA ASN A 79 16.23 5.44 6.09
C ASN A 79 14.88 6.03 6.50
N PHE A 80 14.16 6.60 5.53
CA PHE A 80 12.83 7.16 5.76
C PHE A 80 11.82 6.05 6.11
N TYR A 81 11.87 4.94 5.38
CA TYR A 81 11.13 3.71 5.68
C TYR A 81 11.41 3.21 7.09
N LYS A 82 12.69 3.09 7.49
CA LYS A 82 13.06 2.64 8.84
C LYS A 82 12.46 3.55 9.91
N CYS A 83 12.53 4.87 9.72
CA CYS A 83 11.92 5.83 10.64
C CYS A 83 10.39 5.69 10.72
N LEU A 84 9.72 5.48 9.59
CA LEU A 84 8.26 5.27 9.55
C LEU A 84 7.84 3.93 10.16
N ALA A 85 8.59 2.87 9.89
CA ALA A 85 8.37 1.53 10.43
C ALA A 85 8.58 1.51 11.95
N ASP A 86 9.62 2.19 12.46
CA ASP A 86 9.91 2.27 13.89
C ASP A 86 8.94 3.20 14.66
N SER A 87 8.11 3.99 13.97
CA SER A 87 7.21 4.98 14.58
C SER A 87 5.72 4.65 14.43
N ILE A 88 5.05 5.25 13.44
CA ILE A 88 3.58 5.28 13.34
C ILE A 88 3.05 4.05 12.62
N CYS A 89 3.88 3.37 11.81
CA CYS A 89 3.46 2.29 10.93
C CYS A 89 4.10 0.94 11.27
N GLN A 90 4.50 0.75 12.54
CA GLN A 90 5.01 -0.53 13.02
C GLN A 90 4.05 -1.70 12.72
N PRO A 91 2.72 -1.59 12.94
CA PRO A 91 1.81 -2.68 12.60
C PRO A 91 1.77 -3.02 11.10
N CYS A 92 2.00 -2.01 10.24
CA CYS A 92 2.04 -2.19 8.79
C CYS A 92 3.35 -2.88 8.34
N ALA A 93 4.46 -2.58 9.03
CA ALA A 93 5.74 -3.25 8.81
C ALA A 93 5.70 -4.71 9.28
N ASP A 94 5.17 -4.95 10.48
CA ASP A 94 5.12 -6.26 11.13
C ASP A 94 4.16 -7.24 10.43
N SER A 95 3.08 -6.74 9.82
CA SER A 95 2.11 -7.57 9.10
C SER A 95 2.67 -8.18 7.80
N GLY A 96 3.95 -7.98 7.47
CA GLY A 96 4.58 -8.55 6.28
C GLY A 96 4.01 -8.04 4.94
N GLN A 97 3.09 -7.06 4.96
CA GLN A 97 2.43 -6.51 3.78
C GLN A 97 3.28 -5.48 3.02
N GLY A 98 4.53 -5.27 3.41
CA GLY A 98 5.41 -4.36 2.68
C GLY A 98 5.65 -4.84 1.25
N GLY A 99 5.39 -3.98 0.26
CA GLY A 99 5.55 -4.30 -1.16
C GLY A 99 4.30 -4.00 -1.99
N MET A 100 4.06 -4.78 -3.07
CA MET A 100 2.95 -4.49 -3.99
C MET A 100 1.55 -4.79 -3.41
N GLN A 101 1.45 -5.37 -2.22
CA GLN A 101 0.17 -5.52 -1.50
C GLN A 101 -0.40 -4.16 -1.07
N CYS A 102 0.47 -3.20 -0.73
CA CYS A 102 0.07 -1.82 -0.44
C CYS A 102 -0.32 -1.04 -1.70
N LEU A 103 -0.08 -1.57 -2.90
CA LEU A 103 -0.30 -0.85 -4.17
C LEU A 103 -1.78 -0.51 -4.39
N MET A 104 -2.68 -1.45 -4.11
CA MET A 104 -4.12 -1.23 -4.27
C MET A 104 -4.69 -0.20 -3.28
N PRO A 105 -4.46 -0.31 -1.95
CA PRO A 105 -4.91 0.73 -1.03
C PRO A 105 -4.23 2.08 -1.29
N PHE A 106 -2.95 2.10 -1.67
CA PHE A 106 -2.27 3.32 -2.10
C PHE A 106 -2.96 3.97 -3.30
N LEU A 107 -3.28 3.19 -4.33
CA LEU A 107 -3.92 3.69 -5.54
C LEU A 107 -5.30 4.26 -5.24
N ILE A 108 -6.13 3.52 -4.51
CA ILE A 108 -7.49 3.96 -4.16
C ILE A 108 -7.45 5.23 -3.30
N MET A 109 -6.62 5.25 -2.26
CA MET A 109 -6.48 6.43 -1.40
C MET A 109 -5.95 7.63 -2.18
N THR A 110 -4.93 7.45 -3.02
CA THR A 110 -4.35 8.56 -3.78
C THR A 110 -5.34 9.10 -4.83
N VAL A 111 -6.16 8.25 -5.47
CA VAL A 111 -7.25 8.70 -6.35
C VAL A 111 -8.27 9.55 -5.58
N LEU A 112 -8.73 9.06 -4.42
CA LEU A 112 -9.65 9.82 -3.58
C LEU A 112 -9.03 11.16 -3.14
N ASN A 113 -7.74 11.17 -2.84
CA ASN A 113 -7.01 12.37 -2.43
C ASN A 113 -6.94 13.40 -3.54
N VAL A 114 -6.61 12.97 -4.76
CA VAL A 114 -6.62 13.84 -5.95
C VAL A 114 -8.00 14.44 -6.18
N LEU A 115 -9.06 13.63 -6.10
CA LEU A 115 -10.43 14.08 -6.32
C LEU A 115 -10.87 15.07 -5.24
N LEU A 116 -10.60 14.78 -3.97
CA LEU A 116 -10.95 15.66 -2.85
C LEU A 116 -10.15 16.96 -2.90
N ASP A 117 -8.83 16.91 -3.16
CA ASP A 117 -8.01 18.10 -3.33
C ASP A 117 -8.51 18.94 -4.52
N PHE A 118 -8.85 18.31 -5.65
CA PHE A 118 -9.38 19.00 -6.81
C PHE A 118 -10.70 19.73 -6.49
N ILE A 119 -11.67 19.03 -5.90
CA ILE A 119 -13.00 19.60 -5.61
C ILE A 119 -12.94 20.67 -4.52
N GLN A 120 -12.24 20.39 -3.41
CA GLN A 120 -12.22 21.29 -2.26
C GLN A 120 -11.34 22.53 -2.50
N ARG A 121 -10.34 22.45 -3.39
CA ARG A 121 -9.29 23.47 -3.48
C ARG A 121 -9.21 24.19 -4.80
N MET A 122 -10.09 23.88 -5.75
CA MET A 122 -10.30 24.68 -6.95
C MET A 122 -10.35 26.21 -6.68
N PRO A 123 -11.04 26.74 -5.64
CA PRO A 123 -11.07 28.19 -5.41
C PRO A 123 -9.73 28.79 -4.96
N PHE A 124 -8.79 27.99 -4.45
CA PHE A 124 -7.50 28.47 -3.92
C PHE A 124 -6.37 28.52 -4.95
N PHE A 125 -6.62 28.10 -6.20
CA PHE A 125 -5.61 28.15 -7.27
C PHE A 125 -5.14 29.57 -7.61
N GLY A 126 -5.95 30.59 -7.33
CA GLY A 126 -5.60 31.99 -7.61
C GLY A 126 -4.62 32.63 -6.62
N ILE A 127 -4.36 32.00 -5.47
CA ILE A 127 -3.51 32.59 -4.42
C ILE A 127 -2.06 32.13 -4.62
N MET A 128 -1.22 32.97 -5.24
CA MET A 128 0.22 32.70 -5.31
C MET A 128 0.92 33.02 -3.97
N PRO A 129 1.94 32.26 -3.54
CA PRO A 129 2.58 31.09 -4.19
C PRO A 129 1.89 29.74 -3.90
N TYR A 130 0.87 29.74 -3.04
CA TYR A 130 0.20 28.54 -2.56
C TYR A 130 -0.40 27.69 -3.70
N GLY A 131 -1.05 28.33 -4.68
CA GLY A 131 -1.63 27.68 -5.85
C GLY A 131 -0.62 26.89 -6.68
N LEU A 132 0.65 27.32 -6.73
CA LEU A 132 1.71 26.61 -7.48
C LEU A 132 2.10 25.30 -6.78
N PHE A 133 2.26 25.32 -5.45
CA PHE A 133 2.52 24.11 -4.68
C PHE A 133 1.32 23.17 -4.67
N LEU A 134 0.10 23.72 -4.63
CA LEU A 134 -1.14 22.95 -4.75
C LEU A 134 -1.20 22.24 -6.12
N ALA A 135 -1.02 22.98 -7.21
CA ALA A 135 -1.01 22.42 -8.57
C ALA A 135 0.09 21.37 -8.74
N GLY A 136 1.31 21.65 -8.26
CA GLY A 136 2.42 20.71 -8.27
C GLY A 136 2.11 19.42 -7.50
N SER A 137 1.50 19.54 -6.32
CA SER A 137 1.09 18.37 -5.53
C SER A 137 0.02 17.54 -6.24
N LEU A 138 -0.93 18.18 -6.94
CA LEU A 138 -1.99 17.51 -7.68
C LEU A 138 -1.45 16.76 -8.91
N ILE A 139 -0.53 17.38 -9.66
CA ILE A 139 0.16 16.74 -10.79
C ILE A 139 0.99 15.55 -10.29
N ALA A 140 1.73 15.70 -9.19
CA ALA A 140 2.54 14.64 -8.60
C ALA A 140 1.70 13.45 -8.12
N GLN A 141 0.55 13.71 -7.49
CA GLN A 141 -0.40 12.65 -7.11
C GLN A 141 -1.02 11.97 -8.33
N ALA A 142 -1.43 12.73 -9.36
CA ALA A 142 -2.01 12.17 -10.58
C ALA A 142 -0.99 11.28 -11.33
N ALA A 143 0.27 11.70 -11.39
CA ALA A 143 1.36 10.90 -11.93
C ALA A 143 1.57 9.60 -11.13
N ALA A 144 1.54 9.68 -9.80
CA ALA A 144 1.66 8.51 -8.93
C ALA A 144 0.51 7.51 -9.18
N VAL A 145 -0.72 7.99 -9.27
CA VAL A 145 -1.89 7.16 -9.64
C VAL A 145 -1.70 6.50 -11.00
N TYR A 146 -1.27 7.26 -12.02
CA TYR A 146 -1.07 6.74 -13.36
C TYR A 146 -0.03 5.61 -13.39
N PHE A 147 1.13 5.80 -12.76
CA PHE A 147 2.18 4.78 -12.73
C PHE A 147 1.78 3.57 -11.88
N SER A 148 1.14 3.77 -10.72
CA SER A 148 0.63 2.67 -9.91
C SER A 148 -0.46 1.88 -10.61
N TRP A 149 -1.32 2.54 -11.40
CA TRP A 149 -2.30 1.86 -12.22
C TRP A 149 -1.65 1.02 -13.32
N GLY A 150 -0.58 1.52 -13.95
CA GLY A 150 0.21 0.75 -14.91
C GLY A 150 0.81 -0.51 -14.29
N ILE A 151 1.42 -0.39 -13.10
CA ILE A 151 1.94 -1.54 -12.34
C ILE A 151 0.80 -2.52 -12.00
N TYR A 152 -0.34 -2.01 -11.53
CA TYR A 152 -1.51 -2.83 -11.22
C TYR A 152 -2.01 -3.63 -12.43
N GLN A 153 -2.11 -2.99 -13.60
CA GLN A 153 -2.53 -3.64 -14.84
C GLN A 153 -1.55 -4.73 -15.30
N GLN A 154 -0.25 -4.51 -15.13
CA GLN A 154 0.79 -5.49 -15.47
C GLN A 154 0.75 -6.71 -14.54
N ILE A 155 0.44 -6.53 -13.26
CA ILE A 155 0.27 -7.65 -12.31
C ILE A 155 -1.00 -8.44 -12.65
N ARG A 156 -2.08 -7.73 -13.03
CA ARG A 156 -3.40 -8.34 -13.21
C ARG A 156 -3.58 -8.99 -14.59
N THR A 157 -2.93 -8.48 -15.62
CA THR A 157 -3.03 -9.01 -16.99
C THR A 157 -1.90 -10.01 -17.20
N PRO A 158 -2.11 -11.33 -16.99
CA PRO A 158 -1.12 -12.30 -17.46
C PRO A 158 -0.95 -12.08 -18.96
N ARG A 159 0.29 -11.94 -19.44
CA ARG A 159 0.58 -11.85 -20.87
C ARG A 159 0.03 -13.11 -21.54
N GLY A 160 -1.14 -12.95 -22.17
CA GLY A 160 -1.73 -13.97 -23.03
C GLY A 160 -0.77 -14.21 -24.17
N ASP A 161 -0.11 -15.38 -24.10
CA ASP A 161 0.63 -16.11 -25.14
C ASP A 161 1.49 -17.21 -24.48
N VAL A 162 1.62 -17.22 -23.15
CA VAL A 162 1.99 -18.46 -22.46
C VAL A 162 0.78 -19.38 -22.53
N GLU A 163 0.77 -20.26 -23.54
CA GLU A 163 -0.09 -21.43 -23.58
C GLU A 163 -0.20 -22.03 -22.18
N MET A 164 -1.43 -22.14 -21.68
CA MET A 164 -1.76 -22.79 -20.42
C MET A 164 -1.40 -24.28 -20.47
N SER A 165 -0.11 -24.63 -20.50
CA SER A 165 0.37 -25.99 -20.29
C SER A 165 0.68 -26.27 -18.81
N GLY A 166 0.71 -25.23 -17.97
CA GLY A 166 0.89 -25.34 -16.53
C GLY A 166 -0.29 -24.74 -15.77
N GLY A 167 -1.35 -25.52 -15.60
CA GLY A 167 -2.52 -25.12 -14.82
C GLY A 167 -2.15 -24.78 -13.38
N TYR A 168 -2.09 -23.48 -13.06
CA TYR A 168 -2.32 -23.02 -11.70
C TYR A 168 -3.78 -23.31 -11.37
N ASN A 169 -3.96 -24.46 -10.74
CA ASN A 169 -5.23 -25.03 -10.34
C ASN A 169 -5.82 -24.19 -9.20
N TYR A 170 -6.44 -23.06 -9.53
CA TYR A 170 -7.20 -22.23 -8.58
C TYR A 170 -8.39 -23.00 -7.97
N ASP A 171 -8.80 -24.12 -8.57
CA ASP A 171 -9.78 -25.06 -8.02
C ASP A 171 -9.27 -25.84 -6.80
N ARG A 172 -7.96 -25.81 -6.49
CA ARG A 172 -7.41 -26.57 -5.35
C ARG A 172 -7.71 -25.94 -3.99
N VAL A 173 -8.03 -24.65 -3.91
CA VAL A 173 -8.36 -23.97 -2.65
C VAL A 173 -9.80 -24.26 -2.20
N ASN A 174 -10.68 -24.66 -3.12
CA ASN A 174 -12.08 -25.00 -2.81
C ASN A 174 -12.37 -26.51 -2.80
N ARG A 175 -11.35 -27.36 -2.94
CA ARG A 175 -11.51 -28.81 -2.88
C ARG A 175 -11.25 -29.29 -1.45
N ALA A 176 -12.31 -29.73 -0.77
CA ALA A 176 -12.28 -30.31 0.58
C ALA A 176 -11.41 -31.59 0.69
N ASP A 177 -10.88 -32.07 -0.43
CA ASP A 177 -10.06 -33.30 -0.54
C ASP A 177 -8.56 -33.01 -0.69
N ALA A 178 -8.10 -31.77 -0.51
CA ALA A 178 -6.66 -31.51 -0.49
C ALA A 178 -6.03 -32.23 0.72
N PRO A 179 -5.01 -33.08 0.51
CA PRO A 179 -4.34 -33.75 1.61
C PRO A 179 -3.80 -32.70 2.59
N PRO A 180 -3.89 -32.94 3.91
CA PRO A 180 -3.42 -31.97 4.89
C PRO A 180 -1.97 -31.64 4.57
N GLN A 181 -1.70 -30.36 4.31
CA GLN A 181 -0.33 -29.87 4.19
C GLN A 181 0.41 -30.31 5.45
N GLN A 182 1.35 -31.23 5.29
CA GLN A 182 2.35 -31.50 6.32
C GLN A 182 2.99 -30.17 6.64
N GLY A 183 2.78 -29.73 7.88
CA GLY A 183 3.22 -28.45 8.39
C GLY A 183 4.67 -28.23 8.00
N PHE A 184 4.92 -27.12 7.33
CA PHE A 184 6.23 -26.53 7.27
C PHE A 184 6.61 -26.24 8.73
N LEU A 185 7.41 -27.13 9.31
CA LEU A 185 8.04 -26.95 10.60
C LEU A 185 9.04 -25.82 10.44
N ASP A 186 8.55 -24.58 10.55
CA ASP A 186 9.39 -23.44 10.79
C ASP A 186 10.02 -23.64 12.17
N GLY A 187 11.26 -24.13 12.15
CA GLY A 187 12.12 -24.34 13.31
C GLY A 187 12.61 -23.02 13.90
N ARG A 188 11.70 -22.08 14.19
CA ARG A 188 11.98 -20.92 15.03
C ARG A 188 11.18 -20.98 16.33
N ALA A 189 11.45 -22.04 17.08
CA ALA A 189 11.21 -22.07 18.52
C ALA A 189 12.31 -21.24 19.20
N GLU A 190 12.12 -19.91 19.26
CA GLU A 190 12.71 -19.11 20.34
C GLU A 190 11.67 -19.03 21.45
N ALA A 191 12.04 -19.63 22.59
CA ALA A 191 11.21 -19.84 23.75
C ALA A 191 10.71 -18.51 24.33
N THR A 192 9.40 -18.30 24.34
CA THR A 192 8.75 -17.46 25.36
C THR A 192 7.67 -18.30 26.02
N GLN A 193 8.08 -18.91 27.12
CA GLN A 193 7.30 -19.76 27.99
C GLN A 193 6.53 -18.87 28.98
N GLY A 194 5.21 -19.01 29.05
CA GLY A 194 4.43 -18.64 30.25
C GLY A 194 3.09 -17.95 30.02
N GLY A 195 1.99 -18.70 30.24
CA GLY A 195 0.68 -18.12 30.59
C GLY A 195 -0.44 -18.41 29.59
N GLY A 196 -0.92 -19.67 29.56
CA GLY A 196 -1.98 -20.11 28.65
C GLY A 196 -3.35 -19.46 28.92
N PHE A 197 -3.89 -18.82 27.88
CA PHE A 197 -5.30 -18.50 27.77
C PHE A 197 -5.90 -19.38 26.65
N ASN A 198 -6.57 -20.47 27.04
CA ASN A 198 -7.25 -21.37 26.11
C ASN A 198 -8.61 -20.77 25.74
N VAL A 199 -8.68 -20.09 24.59
CA VAL A 199 -9.95 -19.60 24.02
C VAL A 199 -10.69 -20.76 23.38
N PHE A 200 -11.79 -21.15 24.02
CA PHE A 200 -12.89 -21.96 23.50
C PHE A 200 -12.50 -23.24 22.73
N GLN A 201 -12.09 -24.26 23.48
CA GLN A 201 -12.33 -25.65 23.08
C GLN A 201 -13.84 -25.92 23.12
N GLY A 202 -14.56 -25.48 22.08
CA GLY A 202 -15.95 -25.84 21.86
C GLY A 202 -16.05 -27.32 21.52
N GLN A 203 -16.17 -28.18 22.55
CA GLN A 203 -16.62 -29.55 22.38
C GLN A 203 -18.00 -29.51 21.72
N GLY A 204 -18.04 -29.86 20.44
CA GLY A 204 -19.28 -30.04 19.68
C GLY A 204 -20.11 -31.14 20.32
N GLN A 205 -21.06 -30.75 21.15
CA GLN A 205 -22.06 -31.63 21.73
C GLN A 205 -23.05 -32.01 20.62
N ARG A 206 -22.81 -33.15 19.96
CA ARG A 206 -23.77 -33.74 19.02
C ARG A 206 -24.95 -34.28 19.83
N LEU A 207 -26.08 -33.58 19.80
CA LEU A 207 -27.37 -34.15 20.23
C LEU A 207 -27.77 -35.20 19.19
N GLY A 208 -27.71 -36.46 19.59
CA GLY A 208 -28.20 -37.60 18.83
C GLY A 208 -29.72 -37.72 18.89
N SER A 209 -30.24 -38.17 17.75
CA SER A 209 -31.50 -38.88 17.44
C SER A 209 -32.46 -39.24 18.57
#